data_AF-A0A371S135-F1
#
_entry.id   AF-A0A371S135-F1
#
_cell.length_a   1.000
_cell.length_b   1.000
_cell.length_c   1.000
_cell.angle_alpha   90.00
_cell.angle_beta   90.00
_cell.angle_gamma   90.00
#
_symmetry.space_group_name_H-M   'P 1'
#
loop_
_entity.id
_entity.type
_entity.pdbx_description
1 polymer ?
#
loop_
_entity_poly.entity_id
_entity_poly.type
_entity_poly.pdbx_seq_one_letter_code
_entity_poly.pdbx_strand_id
1 'polypeptide(L)'
;MKKFYLLFFMFVFLAGCSSSTLKDAIRKNGNMNVDVLFQDEYDKVVIFYNEDNTGQPFLSINTFSKDYLGYKYDSGTGEYTQGLNITVSTVGNSEFGAFWGGVFDYPNAHSVRYILKDENENNIYESTINITEKDVVYEKLNHDIYNKIHSLHYQILDADGKVLYEM
;
A
#
# COMPACT_ATOMS: atom_id res chain seq x y z
N MET A 1 -14.65 41.85 22.21
CA MET A 1 -15.07 41.11 21.00
C MET A 1 -13.94 40.84 19.99
N LYS A 2 -12.65 40.82 20.39
CA LYS A 2 -11.51 40.49 19.49
C LYS A 2 -10.97 39.05 19.64
N LYS A 3 -11.34 38.33 20.71
CA LYS A 3 -10.84 36.98 21.00
C LYS A 3 -11.61 35.85 20.30
N PHE A 4 -12.80 36.13 19.75
CA PHE A 4 -13.61 35.12 19.04
C PHE A 4 -13.10 34.83 17.62
N TYR A 5 -12.57 35.85 16.92
CA TYR A 5 -12.02 35.68 15.57
C TYR A 5 -10.76 34.80 15.53
N LEU A 6 -9.98 34.81 16.62
CA LEU A 6 -8.75 34.03 16.73
C LEU A 6 -9.04 32.54 16.95
N LEU A 7 -10.14 32.21 17.65
CA LEU A 7 -10.62 30.84 17.78
C LEU A 7 -11.17 30.32 16.44
N PHE A 8 -11.91 31.15 15.69
CA PHE A 8 -12.48 30.74 14.39
C PHE A 8 -11.38 30.44 13.35
N PHE A 9 -10.33 31.26 13.28
CA PHE A 9 -9.19 30.98 12.40
C PHE A 9 -8.45 29.67 12.78
N MET A 10 -8.31 29.37 14.07
CA MET A 10 -7.68 28.12 14.52
C MET A 10 -8.50 26.88 14.13
N PHE A 11 -9.84 26.96 14.13
CA PHE A 11 -10.71 25.87 13.69
C PHE A 11 -10.66 25.62 12.16
N VAL A 12 -10.46 26.66 11.35
CA VAL A 12 -10.34 26.52 9.88
C VAL A 12 -9.02 25.84 9.47
N PHE A 13 -7.95 25.98 10.26
CA PHE A 13 -6.68 25.28 10.01
C PHE A 13 -6.63 23.85 10.57
N LEU A 14 -7.52 23.50 11.51
CA LEU A 14 -7.65 22.14 12.06
C LEU A 14 -8.62 21.25 11.27
N ALA A 15 -9.41 21.83 10.37
CA ALA A 15 -10.16 21.09 9.36
C ALA A 15 -9.17 20.58 8.31
N GLY A 16 -8.49 19.48 8.63
CA GLY A 16 -7.52 18.83 7.74
C GLY A 16 -8.06 18.76 6.32
N CYS A 17 -7.29 19.31 5.38
CA CYS A 17 -7.62 19.46 3.97
C CYS A 17 -8.09 18.13 3.35
N SER A 18 -9.38 17.86 3.39
CA SER A 18 -9.96 16.75 2.64
C SER A 18 -9.84 17.03 1.14
N SER A 19 -9.88 15.97 0.35
CA SER A 19 -9.84 16.05 -1.11
C SER A 19 -10.97 15.25 -1.73
N SER A 20 -11.43 15.70 -2.89
CA SER A 20 -12.48 15.01 -3.65
C SER A 20 -12.04 13.62 -4.11
N THR A 21 -10.76 13.42 -4.38
CA THR A 21 -10.19 12.12 -4.75
C THR A 21 -9.04 11.74 -3.82
N LEU A 22 -8.81 10.43 -3.67
CA LEU A 22 -7.67 9.92 -2.91
C LEU A 22 -6.33 10.33 -3.56
N LYS A 23 -6.26 10.31 -4.88
CA LYS A 23 -5.10 10.81 -5.65
C LYS A 23 -4.74 12.26 -5.27
N ASP A 24 -5.73 13.15 -5.19
CA ASP A 24 -5.49 14.53 -4.78
C ASP A 24 -5.05 14.65 -3.31
N ALA A 25 -5.60 13.81 -2.42
CA ALA A 25 -5.19 13.76 -1.02
C ALA A 25 -3.73 13.31 -0.87
N ILE A 26 -3.30 12.32 -1.67
CA ILE A 26 -1.91 11.85 -1.70
C ILE A 26 -0.99 12.95 -2.24
N ARG A 27 -1.35 13.61 -3.35
CA ARG A 27 -0.54 14.68 -3.96
C ARG A 27 -0.38 15.91 -3.06
N LYS A 28 -1.43 16.29 -2.31
CA LYS A 28 -1.36 17.38 -1.32
C LYS A 28 -0.33 17.12 -0.23
N ASN A 29 0.04 15.86 0.02
CA ASN A 29 1.06 15.46 0.98
C ASN A 29 2.49 15.40 0.40
N GLY A 30 2.71 15.93 -0.81
CA GLY A 30 4.05 16.08 -1.40
C GLY A 30 4.45 14.98 -2.39
N ASN A 31 3.60 13.98 -2.59
CA ASN A 31 3.79 12.91 -3.55
C ASN A 31 3.54 13.40 -4.99
N MET A 32 4.45 13.09 -5.92
CA MET A 32 4.47 13.60 -7.29
C MET A 32 4.01 12.52 -8.29
N ASN A 33 3.43 12.88 -9.44
CA ASN A 33 3.09 11.89 -10.48
C ASN A 33 2.31 10.64 -10.00
N VAL A 34 1.44 10.83 -9.01
CA VAL A 34 0.71 9.75 -8.34
C VAL A 34 -0.26 9.03 -9.27
N ASP A 35 -0.21 7.70 -9.29
CA ASP A 35 -1.30 6.86 -9.79
C ASP A 35 -1.73 5.82 -8.74
N VAL A 36 -3.04 5.79 -8.43
CA VAL A 36 -3.59 4.86 -7.45
C VAL A 36 -3.78 3.51 -8.14
N LEU A 37 -3.03 2.50 -7.70
CA LEU A 37 -3.02 1.16 -8.32
C LEU A 37 -4.00 0.21 -7.63
N PHE A 38 -4.13 0.33 -6.30
CA PHE A 38 -5.07 -0.46 -5.52
C PHE A 38 -5.63 0.39 -4.38
N GLN A 39 -6.91 0.18 -4.07
CA GLN A 39 -7.60 0.86 -2.99
C GLN A 39 -8.59 -0.09 -2.34
N ASP A 40 -8.36 -0.40 -1.07
CA ASP A 40 -9.28 -1.15 -0.22
C ASP A 40 -10.05 -0.19 0.68
N GLU A 41 -11.36 -0.08 0.46
CA GLU A 41 -12.24 0.77 1.27
C GLU A 41 -12.63 0.13 2.61
N TYR A 42 -12.45 -1.17 2.81
CA TYR A 42 -12.72 -1.84 4.08
C TYR A 42 -11.53 -1.66 5.03
N ASP A 43 -10.34 -2.09 4.61
CA ASP A 43 -9.12 -1.97 5.41
C ASP A 43 -8.49 -0.59 5.33
N LYS A 44 -9.04 0.31 4.50
CA LYS A 44 -8.58 1.69 4.34
C LYS A 44 -7.13 1.78 3.87
N VAL A 45 -6.75 0.89 2.95
CA VAL A 45 -5.39 0.75 2.41
C VAL A 45 -5.33 1.23 0.97
N VAL A 46 -4.24 1.89 0.60
CA VAL A 46 -3.95 2.29 -0.77
C VAL A 46 -2.54 1.85 -1.15
N ILE A 47 -2.40 1.27 -2.35
CA ILE A 47 -1.12 1.09 -3.04
C ILE A 47 -1.11 2.05 -4.23
N PHE A 48 -0.05 2.83 -4.36
CA PHE A 48 0.07 3.80 -5.44
C PHE A 48 1.50 3.86 -5.98
N TYR A 49 1.58 4.15 -7.27
CA TYR A 49 2.79 4.54 -7.96
C TYR A 49 3.08 6.01 -7.70
N ASN A 50 4.36 6.35 -7.59
CA ASN A 50 4.86 7.71 -7.39
C ASN A 50 6.32 7.80 -7.87
N GLU A 51 6.82 9.02 -8.02
CA GLU A 51 8.19 9.30 -8.45
C GLU A 51 8.90 10.19 -7.44
N ASP A 52 10.21 9.98 -7.30
CA ASP A 52 11.03 10.86 -6.48
C ASP A 52 11.42 12.14 -7.25
N ASN A 53 12.20 13.01 -6.60
CA ASN A 53 12.66 14.25 -7.22
C ASN A 53 13.62 14.03 -8.41
N THR A 54 14.07 12.81 -8.65
CA THR A 54 14.90 12.40 -9.80
C THR A 54 14.08 11.76 -10.92
N GLY A 55 12.78 11.54 -10.71
CA GLY A 55 11.90 10.81 -11.61
C GLY A 55 12.02 9.29 -11.48
N GLN A 56 12.70 8.78 -10.45
CA GLN A 56 12.79 7.35 -10.21
C GLN A 56 11.45 6.83 -9.67
N PRO A 57 10.88 5.78 -10.30
CA PRO A 57 9.60 5.23 -9.88
C PRO A 57 9.71 4.39 -8.61
N PHE A 58 8.70 4.45 -7.77
CA PHE A 58 8.53 3.58 -6.61
C PHE A 58 7.06 3.28 -6.34
N LEU A 59 6.83 2.20 -5.58
CA LEU A 59 5.53 1.86 -5.03
C LEU A 59 5.47 2.23 -3.56
N SER A 60 4.33 2.77 -3.15
CA SER A 60 4.04 3.10 -1.78
C SER A 60 2.75 2.42 -1.33
N ILE A 61 2.74 1.93 -0.09
CA ILE A 61 1.53 1.46 0.60
C ILE A 61 1.32 2.29 1.85
N ASN A 62 0.08 2.71 2.09
CA ASN A 62 -0.30 3.41 3.31
C ASN A 62 -1.81 3.34 3.55
N THR A 63 -2.27 3.98 4.62
CA THR A 63 -3.69 4.11 4.94
C THR A 63 -4.28 5.44 4.49
N PHE A 64 -5.61 5.46 4.38
CA PHE A 64 -6.37 6.67 4.13
C PHE A 64 -7.67 6.68 4.93
N SER A 65 -8.18 7.85 5.26
CA SER A 65 -9.52 8.01 5.81
C SER A 65 -10.46 8.62 4.78
N LYS A 66 -11.75 8.28 4.89
CA LYS A 66 -12.81 8.85 4.06
C LYS A 66 -13.98 9.23 4.95
N ASP A 67 -14.31 10.51 4.97
CA ASP A 67 -15.48 11.05 5.65
C ASP A 67 -16.40 11.76 4.65
N TYR A 68 -17.44 12.43 5.14
CA TYR A 68 -18.39 13.16 4.31
C TYR A 68 -17.76 14.36 3.57
N LEU A 69 -16.60 14.85 4.02
CA LEU A 69 -15.84 15.93 3.38
C LEU A 69 -14.89 15.40 2.29
N GLY A 70 -14.70 14.08 2.21
CA GLY A 70 -13.91 13.42 1.18
C GLY A 70 -12.78 12.57 1.74
N TYR A 71 -11.74 12.40 0.92
CA TYR A 71 -10.56 11.59 1.23
C TYR A 71 -9.51 12.40 2.00
N LYS A 72 -8.86 11.73 2.94
CA LYS A 72 -7.68 12.20 3.66
C LYS A 72 -6.63 11.10 3.60
N TYR A 73 -5.41 11.49 3.23
CA TYR A 73 -4.27 10.58 3.22
C TYR A 73 -3.57 10.68 4.58
N ASP A 74 -3.29 9.55 5.20
CA ASP A 74 -2.68 9.51 6.53
C ASP A 74 -1.16 9.69 6.38
N SER A 75 -0.71 10.92 6.18
CA SER A 75 0.72 11.23 6.01
C SER A 75 1.49 11.13 7.33
N GLY A 76 2.74 10.66 7.28
CA GLY A 76 3.62 10.59 8.46
C GLY A 76 3.30 9.44 9.42
N THR A 77 2.43 8.53 9.02
CA THR A 77 2.00 7.38 9.83
C THR A 77 2.68 6.08 9.38
N GLY A 78 3.94 6.09 8.93
CA GLY A 78 4.62 4.86 8.54
C GLY A 78 4.28 4.35 7.14
N GLU A 79 4.07 5.26 6.18
CA GLU A 79 4.10 4.93 4.75
C GLU A 79 5.34 4.08 4.46
N TYR A 80 5.13 2.94 3.80
CA TYR A 80 6.22 2.11 3.34
C TYR A 80 6.39 2.29 1.83
N THR A 81 7.62 2.57 1.42
CA THR A 81 7.98 2.83 0.03
C THR A 81 9.13 1.93 -0.39
N GLN A 82 9.01 1.35 -1.58
CA GLN A 82 10.02 0.47 -2.16
C GLN A 82 10.06 0.59 -3.69
N GLY A 83 11.05 -0.06 -4.31
CA GLY A 83 11.03 -0.28 -5.76
C GLY A 83 9.81 -1.08 -6.23
N LEU A 84 9.73 -1.37 -7.52
CA LEU A 84 8.56 -1.97 -8.16
C LEU A 84 8.39 -3.49 -7.91
N ASN A 85 8.94 -4.02 -6.81
CA ASN A 85 8.99 -5.46 -6.51
C ASN A 85 7.88 -5.89 -5.54
N ILE A 86 7.77 -7.20 -5.30
CA ILE A 86 6.91 -7.80 -4.28
C ILE A 86 7.62 -7.84 -2.93
N THR A 87 6.89 -7.55 -1.86
CA THR A 87 7.41 -7.55 -0.49
C THR A 87 6.34 -7.89 0.55
N VAL A 88 6.77 -7.94 1.81
CA VAL A 88 5.90 -7.88 2.99
C VAL A 88 6.31 -6.69 3.86
N SER A 89 5.34 -5.89 4.30
CA SER A 89 5.59 -4.76 5.21
C SER A 89 4.39 -4.48 6.11
N THR A 90 4.59 -3.68 7.16
CA THR A 90 3.49 -2.99 7.83
C THR A 90 2.79 -2.03 6.88
N VAL A 91 1.52 -1.72 7.17
CA VAL A 91 0.73 -0.74 6.41
C VAL A 91 0.40 0.46 7.30
N GLY A 92 1.14 1.55 7.13
CA GLY A 92 0.99 2.73 7.97
C GLY A 92 1.20 2.40 9.46
N ASN A 93 0.35 2.96 10.32
CA ASN A 93 0.34 2.72 11.77
C ASN A 93 -0.61 1.57 12.15
N SER A 94 -0.95 0.69 11.20
CA SER A 94 -1.87 -0.41 11.45
C SER A 94 -1.20 -1.54 12.24
N GLU A 95 -2.01 -2.33 12.96
CA GLU A 95 -1.53 -3.52 13.68
C GLU A 95 -1.34 -4.75 12.76
N PHE A 96 -1.50 -4.60 11.45
CA PHE A 96 -1.36 -5.69 10.48
C PHE A 96 -0.24 -5.43 9.47
N GLY A 97 0.27 -6.52 8.91
CA GLY A 97 1.16 -6.49 7.76
C GLY A 97 0.41 -6.80 6.47
N ALA A 98 1.05 -6.58 5.34
CA ALA A 98 0.52 -6.97 4.05
C ALA A 98 1.60 -7.60 3.19
N PHE A 99 1.22 -8.61 2.42
CA PHE A 99 1.95 -9.05 1.24
C PHE A 99 1.47 -8.19 0.05
N TRP A 100 2.37 -7.50 -0.63
CA TRP A 100 1.99 -6.58 -1.69
C TRP A 100 3.14 -6.24 -2.64
N GLY A 101 2.82 -5.66 -3.79
CA GLY A 101 3.81 -5.14 -4.73
C GLY A 101 3.30 -5.09 -6.17
N GLY A 102 4.22 -4.84 -7.10
CA GLY A 102 3.96 -4.77 -8.54
C GLY A 102 4.50 -5.96 -9.31
N VAL A 103 3.85 -6.29 -10.43
CA VAL A 103 4.19 -7.39 -11.34
C VAL A 103 4.26 -6.88 -12.80
N PHE A 104 4.83 -5.68 -12.98
CA PHE A 104 4.76 -4.93 -14.24
C PHE A 104 5.55 -5.54 -15.40
N ASP A 105 6.60 -6.31 -15.10
CA ASP A 105 7.50 -6.86 -16.12
C ASP A 105 7.00 -8.18 -16.73
N TYR A 106 5.83 -8.68 -16.30
CA TYR A 106 5.29 -9.98 -16.69
C TYR A 106 3.86 -9.86 -17.26
N PRO A 107 3.70 -9.48 -18.55
CA PRO A 107 2.40 -9.17 -19.15
C PRO A 107 1.43 -10.37 -19.24
N ASN A 108 1.94 -11.60 -19.10
CA ASN A 108 1.12 -12.82 -19.07
C ASN A 108 0.91 -13.36 -17.65
N ALA A 109 1.37 -12.63 -16.62
CA ALA A 109 1.18 -13.04 -15.24
C ALA A 109 -0.29 -12.93 -14.86
N HIS A 110 -0.76 -13.91 -14.11
CA HIS A 110 -2.14 -14.02 -13.66
C HIS A 110 -2.24 -14.05 -12.14
N SER A 111 -1.31 -14.75 -11.47
CA SER A 111 -1.31 -14.86 -10.02
C SER A 111 0.11 -14.92 -9.45
N VAL A 112 0.20 -14.67 -8.15
CA VAL A 112 1.42 -14.86 -7.37
C VAL A 112 1.14 -15.87 -6.28
N ARG A 113 1.91 -16.95 -6.26
CA ARG A 113 1.98 -17.89 -5.13
C ARG A 113 3.11 -17.46 -4.22
N TYR A 114 2.89 -17.46 -2.91
CA TYR A 114 3.95 -17.11 -1.97
C TYR A 114 3.88 -17.94 -0.69
N ILE A 115 5.06 -18.07 -0.06
CA ILE A 115 5.29 -18.78 1.19
C ILE A 115 6.04 -17.83 2.13
N LEU A 116 5.54 -17.70 3.34
CA LEU A 116 6.19 -16.97 4.43
C LEU A 116 6.79 -17.97 5.40
N LYS A 117 8.02 -17.72 5.83
CA LYS A 117 8.73 -18.57 6.77
C LYS A 117 9.19 -17.83 8.02
N ASP A 118 9.31 -18.57 9.12
CA ASP A 118 9.90 -18.09 10.36
C ASP A 118 11.43 -18.16 10.37
N GLU A 119 12.05 -17.71 11.46
CA GLU A 119 13.52 -17.74 11.64
C GLU A 119 14.13 -19.16 11.61
N ASN A 120 13.30 -20.19 11.80
CA ASN A 120 13.71 -21.60 11.74
C ASN A 120 13.43 -22.23 10.36
N GLU A 121 13.10 -21.43 9.35
CA GLU A 121 12.73 -21.87 8.00
C GLU A 121 11.44 -22.71 7.93
N ASN A 122 10.59 -22.68 8.97
CA ASN A 122 9.29 -23.32 8.91
C ASN A 122 8.30 -22.47 8.12
N ASN A 123 7.52 -23.10 7.25
CA ASN A 123 6.42 -22.44 6.57
C ASN A 123 5.33 -22.06 7.60
N ILE A 124 5.08 -20.77 7.74
CA ILE A 124 4.05 -20.24 8.65
C ILE A 124 2.80 -19.77 7.92
N TYR A 125 2.90 -19.51 6.61
CA TYR A 125 1.78 -19.14 5.75
C TYR A 125 2.09 -19.45 4.29
N GLU A 126 1.07 -19.85 3.54
CA GLU A 126 1.13 -20.04 2.09
C GLU A 126 -0.19 -19.58 1.49
N SER A 127 -0.12 -18.83 0.39
CA SER A 127 -1.31 -18.35 -0.31
C SER A 127 -1.01 -18.16 -1.80
N THR A 128 -2.07 -18.05 -2.59
CA THR A 128 -2.01 -17.68 -4.01
C THR A 128 -3.02 -16.60 -4.27
N ILE A 129 -2.56 -15.47 -4.78
CA ILE A 129 -3.40 -14.29 -5.02
C ILE A 129 -3.35 -13.87 -6.48
N ASN A 130 -4.51 -13.44 -6.98
CA ASN A 130 -4.60 -12.96 -8.35
C ASN A 130 -3.99 -11.56 -8.47
N ILE A 131 -3.32 -11.33 -9.59
CA ILE A 131 -2.83 -10.02 -9.98
C ILE A 131 -4.03 -9.20 -10.46
N THR A 132 -4.13 -7.97 -9.99
CA THR A 132 -5.22 -7.06 -10.39
C THR A 132 -5.02 -6.54 -11.82
N GLU A 133 -6.02 -5.89 -12.39
CA GLU A 133 -5.93 -5.25 -13.73
C GLU A 133 -4.87 -4.16 -13.83
N LYS A 134 -4.32 -3.69 -12.70
CA LYS A 134 -3.23 -2.71 -12.63
C LYS A 134 -1.89 -3.34 -12.27
N ASP A 135 -1.74 -4.64 -12.49
CA ASP A 135 -0.51 -5.41 -12.27
C ASP A 135 0.02 -5.33 -10.83
N VAL A 136 -0.87 -5.16 -9.86
CA VAL A 136 -0.51 -5.17 -8.43
C VAL A 136 -1.16 -6.31 -7.68
N VAL A 137 -0.50 -6.72 -6.61
CA VAL A 137 -0.97 -7.73 -5.67
C VAL A 137 -1.10 -7.15 -4.27
N TYR A 138 -2.07 -7.63 -3.51
CA TYR A 138 -2.29 -7.25 -2.11
C TYR A 138 -3.01 -8.38 -1.37
N GLU A 139 -2.48 -8.76 -0.21
CA GLU A 139 -3.15 -9.59 0.77
C GLU A 139 -2.80 -9.09 2.17
N LYS A 140 -3.84 -8.84 2.98
CA LYS A 140 -3.68 -8.50 4.39
C LYS A 140 -3.23 -9.73 5.19
N LEU A 141 -2.19 -9.56 5.98
CA LEU A 141 -1.64 -10.57 6.87
C LEU A 141 -2.02 -10.27 8.31
N ASN A 142 -2.53 -11.28 9.01
CA ASN A 142 -2.82 -11.17 10.43
C ASN A 142 -1.54 -10.92 11.24
N HIS A 143 -1.67 -10.18 12.34
CA HIS A 143 -0.55 -9.79 13.22
C HIS A 143 0.30 -10.99 13.66
N ASP A 144 -0.36 -12.12 13.99
CA ASP A 144 0.30 -13.35 14.44
C ASP A 144 1.20 -14.01 13.39
N ILE A 145 0.90 -13.80 12.11
CA ILE A 145 1.72 -14.25 11.00
C ILE A 145 2.83 -13.23 10.77
N TYR A 146 2.46 -11.96 10.60
CA TYR A 146 3.39 -10.88 10.24
C TYR A 146 4.61 -10.78 11.17
N ASN A 147 4.39 -10.84 12.48
CA ASN A 147 5.47 -10.70 13.47
C ASN A 147 6.48 -11.85 13.47
N LYS A 148 6.17 -12.96 12.81
CA LYS A 148 7.02 -14.15 12.77
C LYS A 148 7.79 -14.27 11.46
N ILE A 149 7.53 -13.39 10.50
CA ILE A 149 8.13 -13.48 9.17
C ILE A 149 9.62 -13.17 9.26
N HIS A 150 10.42 -14.11 8.78
CA HIS A 150 11.85 -13.95 8.56
C HIS A 150 12.17 -13.87 7.07
N SER A 151 11.53 -14.71 6.25
CA SER A 151 11.76 -14.76 4.81
C SER A 151 10.46 -14.92 4.01
N LEU A 152 10.50 -14.39 2.79
CA LEU A 152 9.46 -14.47 1.78
C LEU A 152 10.02 -15.23 0.59
N HIS A 153 9.29 -16.24 0.13
CA HIS A 153 9.50 -16.90 -1.15
C HIS A 153 8.25 -16.71 -2.01
N TYR A 154 8.40 -16.37 -3.29
CA TYR A 154 7.26 -16.21 -4.17
C TYR A 154 7.54 -16.63 -5.61
N GLN A 155 6.45 -16.95 -6.30
CA GLN A 155 6.44 -17.32 -7.70
C GLN A 155 5.35 -16.54 -8.43
N ILE A 156 5.72 -15.95 -9.57
CA ILE A 156 4.78 -15.33 -10.48
C ILE A 156 4.35 -16.39 -11.49
N LEU A 157 3.04 -16.59 -11.63
CA LEU A 157 2.44 -17.65 -12.41
C LEU A 157 1.62 -17.05 -13.57
N ASP A 158 1.64 -17.70 -14.73
CA ASP A 158 0.67 -17.43 -15.79
C ASP A 158 -0.70 -18.09 -15.50
N ALA A 159 -1.66 -17.88 -16.41
CA ALA A 159 -3.02 -18.41 -16.27
C ALA A 159 -3.09 -19.95 -16.25
N ASP A 160 -2.08 -20.64 -16.80
CA ASP A 160 -1.99 -22.11 -16.81
C ASP A 160 -1.25 -22.65 -15.58
N GLY A 161 -0.80 -21.77 -14.67
CA GLY A 161 -0.04 -22.11 -13.47
C GLY A 161 1.44 -22.38 -13.73
N LYS A 162 1.96 -22.02 -14.91
CA LYS A 162 3.38 -22.12 -15.20
C LYS A 162 4.13 -20.96 -14.55
N VAL A 163 5.25 -21.27 -13.93
CA VAL A 163 6.14 -20.30 -13.30
C VAL A 163 6.83 -19.44 -14.36
N LEU A 164 6.61 -18.13 -14.26
CA LEU A 164 7.28 -17.10 -15.06
C LEU A 164 8.54 -16.57 -14.36
N TYR A 165 8.50 -16.51 -13.02
CA TYR A 165 9.59 -16.04 -12.17
C TYR A 165 9.48 -16.64 -10.77
N GLU A 166 10.61 -16.78 -10.09
CA GLU A 166 10.73 -17.35 -8.75
C GLU A 166 11.85 -16.66 -7.96
N MET A 167 11.58 -16.33 -6.70
CA MET A 167 12.54 -15.73 -5.76
C MET A 167 12.36 -16.33 -4.37
#